data_AF-A0A1H0GCQ0-F1
#
_entry.id   AF-A0A1H0GCQ0-F1
#
_cell.length_a   1.000
_cell.length_b   1.000
_cell.length_c   1.000
_cell.angle_alpha   90.00
_cell.angle_beta   90.00
_cell.angle_gamma   90.00
#
_symmetry.space_group_name_H-M   'P 1'
#
loop_
_entity.id
_entity.type
_entity.pdbx_description
1 polymer ?
#
loop_
_entity_poly.entity_id
_entity_poly.type
_entity_poly.pdbx_seq_one_letter_code
_entity_poly.pdbx_strand_id
1 'polypeptide(L)'
;MRLITNPASSLEAKWPALRRNALGDGILEAGQLTRIEGLRPEDKRWDDWKKVQLLKVINGLNAAEKDAADLATENLTIGEVALVCALGWLDLRLPEAAGWREERPALAAWFDMVSKKPSIAATAPKVPA
;
A
#
# COMPACT_ATOMS: atom_id res chain seq x y z
N MET A 1 -7.52 -4.94 -42.22
CA MET A 1 -8.11 -5.02 -40.86
C MET A 1 -6.98 -5.36 -39.89
N ARG A 2 -6.29 -4.36 -39.33
CA ARG A 2 -5.26 -4.58 -38.30
C ARG A 2 -5.97 -4.60 -36.96
N LEU A 3 -5.92 -5.74 -36.26
CA LEU A 3 -6.30 -5.81 -34.86
C LEU A 3 -5.32 -4.92 -34.09
N ILE A 4 -5.82 -3.80 -33.57
CA ILE A 4 -5.10 -3.00 -32.57
C ILE A 4 -5.19 -3.81 -31.28
N THR A 5 -4.34 -4.82 -31.10
CA THR A 5 -4.08 -5.35 -29.78
C THR A 5 -3.29 -4.26 -29.06
N ASN A 6 -3.97 -3.47 -28.23
CA ASN A 6 -3.31 -2.54 -27.33
C ASN A 6 -2.33 -3.38 -26.48
N PRO A 7 -1.01 -3.13 -26.50
CA PRO A 7 -0.08 -3.88 -25.66
C PRO A 7 -0.41 -3.73 -24.17
N ALA A 8 -1.15 -2.68 -23.78
CA ALA A 8 -1.68 -2.51 -22.43
C ALA A 8 -2.85 -3.46 -22.07
N SER A 9 -3.39 -4.24 -23.02
CA SER A 9 -4.47 -5.21 -22.79
C SER A 9 -4.01 -6.67 -22.77
N SER A 10 -2.70 -6.94 -22.69
CA SER A 10 -2.21 -8.31 -22.56
C SER A 10 -2.46 -8.82 -21.13
N LEU A 11 -2.80 -10.11 -21.00
CA LEU A 11 -2.96 -10.76 -19.69
C LEU A 11 -1.67 -10.67 -18.86
N GLU A 12 -0.51 -10.66 -19.52
CA GLU A 12 0.82 -10.55 -18.90
C GLU A 12 1.02 -9.23 -18.15
N ALA A 13 0.50 -8.11 -18.66
CA ALA A 13 0.55 -6.82 -17.96
C ALA A 13 -0.56 -6.67 -16.90
N LYS A 14 -1.71 -7.33 -17.12
CA LYS A 14 -2.88 -7.21 -16.24
C LYS A 14 -2.70 -7.92 -14.90
N TRP A 15 -2.12 -9.12 -14.89
CA TRP A 15 -1.99 -9.91 -13.65
C TRP A 15 -1.07 -9.29 -12.59
N PRO A 16 0.11 -8.75 -12.93
CA PRO A 16 0.95 -8.03 -11.97
C PRO A 16 0.20 -6.84 -11.33
N ALA A 17 -0.51 -6.05 -12.13
CA ALA A 17 -1.29 -4.91 -11.64
C ALA A 17 -2.38 -5.34 -10.66
N LEU A 18 -3.16 -6.39 -10.98
CA LEU A 18 -4.21 -6.90 -10.10
C LEU A 18 -3.65 -7.56 -8.83
N ARG A 19 -2.52 -8.27 -8.92
CA ARG A 19 -1.85 -8.83 -7.75
C ARG A 19 -1.39 -7.72 -6.80
N ARG A 20 -0.78 -6.66 -7.34
CA ARG A 20 -0.36 -5.48 -6.55
C ARG A 20 -1.55 -4.74 -5.95
N ASN A 21 -2.67 -4.67 -6.67
CA ASN A 21 -3.92 -4.12 -6.12
C ASN A 21 -4.36 -4.90 -4.89
N ALA A 22 -4.49 -6.22 -5.01
CA ALA A 22 -4.87 -7.08 -3.89
C ALA A 22 -3.87 -7.01 -2.72
N LEU A 23 -2.58 -6.84 -3.02
CA LEU A 23 -1.55 -6.63 -2.00
C LEU A 23 -1.75 -5.31 -1.25
N GLY A 24 -1.98 -4.20 -1.95
CA GLY A 24 -2.27 -2.89 -1.35
C GLY A 24 -3.51 -2.93 -0.47
N ASP A 25 -4.60 -3.51 -0.96
CA ASP A 25 -5.84 -3.68 -0.21
C ASP A 25 -5.61 -4.49 1.07
N GLY A 26 -4.92 -5.63 0.98
CA GLY A 26 -4.63 -6.48 2.14
C GLY A 26 -3.73 -5.81 3.19
N ILE A 27 -2.77 -4.97 2.77
CA ILE A 27 -1.95 -4.16 3.68
C ILE A 27 -2.83 -3.15 4.42
N LEU A 28 -3.66 -2.41 3.69
CA LEU A 28 -4.52 -1.37 4.26
C LEU A 28 -5.56 -1.98 5.22
N GLU A 29 -6.22 -3.07 4.84
CA GLU A 29 -7.19 -3.77 5.68
C GLU A 29 -6.56 -4.26 6.99
N ALA A 30 -5.40 -4.92 6.93
CA ALA A 30 -4.70 -5.38 8.12
C ALA A 30 -4.21 -4.22 9.01
N GLY A 31 -3.77 -3.11 8.41
CA GLY A 31 -3.42 -1.88 9.12
C GLY A 31 -4.63 -1.26 9.82
N GLN A 32 -5.77 -1.19 9.14
CA GLN A 32 -7.03 -0.68 9.68
C GLN A 32 -7.54 -1.54 10.85
N LEU A 33 -7.44 -2.86 10.73
CA LEU A 33 -7.79 -3.81 11.80
C LEU A 33 -6.87 -3.64 13.01
N THR A 34 -5.56 -3.52 12.79
CA THR A 34 -4.57 -3.22 13.85
C THR A 34 -4.91 -1.95 14.62
N ARG A 35 -5.29 -0.89 13.88
CA ARG A 35 -5.69 0.39 14.47
C ARG A 35 -6.98 0.28 15.28
N ILE A 36 -8.01 -0.35 14.72
CA ILE A 36 -9.32 -0.51 15.41
C ILE A 36 -9.12 -1.25 16.74
N GLU A 37 -8.30 -2.29 16.76
CA GLU A 37 -8.02 -3.04 17.98
C GLU A 37 -7.34 -2.17 19.05
N GLY A 38 -6.42 -1.30 18.63
CA GLY A 38 -5.79 -0.32 19.54
C GLY A 38 -6.77 0.70 20.13
N LEU A 39 -7.92 0.94 19.49
CA LEU A 39 -8.95 1.87 19.98
C LEU A 39 -9.98 1.21 20.90
N ARG A 40 -10.00 -0.12 21.01
CA ARG A 40 -10.91 -0.81 21.92
C ARG A 40 -10.54 -0.52 23.38
N PRO A 41 -11.50 -0.61 24.33
CA PRO A 41 -11.22 -0.62 25.76
C PRO A 41 -10.12 -1.63 26.08
N GLU A 42 -9.18 -1.26 26.95
CA GLU A 42 -7.96 -2.02 27.21
C GLU A 42 -8.23 -3.46 27.63
N ASP A 43 -9.24 -3.65 28.49
CA ASP A 43 -9.73 -4.94 28.98
C ASP A 43 -10.38 -5.83 27.89
N LYS A 44 -10.65 -5.26 26.72
CA LYS A 44 -11.29 -5.95 25.58
C LYS A 44 -10.35 -6.13 24.39
N ARG A 45 -9.08 -5.76 24.52
CA ARG A 45 -8.09 -5.93 23.46
C ARG A 45 -7.59 -7.38 23.44
N TRP A 46 -7.38 -7.91 22.24
CA TRP A 46 -6.71 -9.18 22.03
C TRP A 46 -5.37 -8.96 21.35
N ASP A 47 -4.32 -8.91 22.18
CA ASP A 47 -2.98 -8.58 21.71
C ASP A 47 -2.45 -9.54 20.66
N ASP A 48 -2.69 -10.85 20.80
CA ASP A 48 -2.23 -11.81 19.81
C ASP A 48 -2.94 -11.67 18.47
N TRP A 49 -4.23 -11.30 18.47
CA TRP A 49 -4.93 -10.97 17.23
C TRP A 49 -4.33 -9.72 16.57
N LYS A 50 -4.04 -8.68 17.35
CA LYS A 50 -3.37 -7.47 16.85
C LYS A 50 -2.00 -7.79 16.26
N LYS A 51 -1.20 -8.63 16.93
CA LYS A 51 0.10 -9.10 16.41
C LYS A 51 -0.04 -9.81 15.08
N VAL A 52 -1.05 -10.68 14.92
CA VAL A 52 -1.29 -11.38 13.64
C VAL A 52 -1.65 -10.40 12.52
N GLN A 53 -2.45 -9.37 12.78
CA GLN A 53 -2.73 -8.35 11.76
C GLN A 53 -1.47 -7.55 11.40
N LEU A 54 -0.67 -7.16 12.39
CA LEU A 54 0.60 -6.47 12.15
C LEU A 54 1.58 -7.33 11.34
N LEU A 55 1.63 -8.64 11.57
CA LEU A 55 2.43 -9.57 10.75
C LEU A 55 1.99 -9.58 9.28
N LYS A 56 0.69 -9.47 8.99
CA LYS A 56 0.21 -9.35 7.60
C LYS A 56 0.66 -8.04 6.96
N VAL A 57 0.58 -6.93 7.69
CA VAL A 57 1.12 -5.63 7.24
C VAL A 57 2.60 -5.76 6.91
N ILE A 58 3.41 -6.30 7.83
CA ILE A 58 4.85 -6.50 7.66
C ILE A 58 5.14 -7.36 6.42
N ASN A 59 4.48 -8.51 6.29
CA ASN A 59 4.71 -9.42 5.16
C ASN A 59 4.28 -8.81 3.83
N GLY A 60 3.16 -8.08 3.80
CA GLY A 60 2.69 -7.38 2.62
C GLY A 60 3.66 -6.28 2.19
N LEU A 61 4.13 -5.47 3.14
CA LEU A 61 5.13 -4.44 2.89
C LEU A 61 6.46 -5.04 2.42
N ASN A 62 6.89 -6.18 2.97
CA ASN A 62 8.09 -6.90 2.51
C ASN A 62 7.92 -7.43 1.07
N ALA A 63 6.72 -7.83 0.67
CA ALA A 63 6.44 -8.20 -0.71
C ALA A 63 6.45 -6.98 -1.64
N ALA A 64 5.88 -5.85 -1.20
CA ALA A 64 5.91 -4.60 -1.96
C ALA A 64 7.34 -4.04 -2.11
N GLU A 65 8.19 -4.17 -1.10
CA GLU A 65 9.62 -3.80 -1.17
C GLU A 65 10.35 -4.60 -2.25
N LYS A 66 10.09 -5.91 -2.35
CA LYS A 66 10.67 -6.75 -3.42
C LYS A 66 10.20 -6.34 -4.81
N ASP A 67 8.96 -5.85 -4.92
CA ASP A 67 8.39 -5.36 -6.17
C ASP A 67 8.83 -3.95 -6.52
N ALA A 68 9.48 -3.21 -5.61
CA ALA A 68 9.66 -1.75 -5.72
C ALA A 68 10.36 -1.30 -7.00
N ALA A 69 11.35 -2.05 -7.48
CA ALA A 69 12.06 -1.76 -8.71
C ALA A 69 11.19 -1.89 -9.98
N ASP A 70 10.11 -2.68 -9.90
CA ASP A 70 9.17 -2.96 -10.99
C ASP A 70 7.87 -2.13 -10.89
N LEU A 71 7.78 -1.23 -9.90
CA LEU A 71 6.63 -0.34 -9.75
C LEU A 71 6.75 0.83 -10.72
N ALA A 72 5.65 1.11 -11.42
CA ALA A 72 5.58 2.27 -12.31
C ALA A 72 5.70 3.58 -11.52
N THR A 73 6.37 4.57 -12.08
CA THR A 73 6.49 5.93 -11.53
C THR A 73 5.65 6.95 -12.30
N GLU A 74 5.48 6.75 -13.61
CA GLU A 74 4.72 7.65 -14.47
C GLU A 74 3.31 7.16 -14.77
N ASN A 75 3.19 6.03 -15.46
CA ASN A 75 1.92 5.44 -15.86
C ASN A 75 1.47 4.43 -14.80
N LEU A 76 0.99 4.95 -13.67
CA LEU A 76 0.52 4.11 -12.57
C LEU A 76 -0.63 3.22 -13.03
N THR A 77 -0.53 1.93 -12.74
CA THR A 77 -1.65 1.00 -12.88
C THR A 77 -2.48 1.00 -11.61
N ILE A 78 -3.58 0.23 -11.60
CA ILE A 78 -4.39 0.04 -10.39
C ILE A 78 -3.57 -0.49 -9.21
N GLY A 79 -2.53 -1.29 -9.47
CA GLY A 79 -1.67 -1.84 -8.42
C GLY A 79 -0.85 -0.78 -7.70
N GLU A 80 -0.20 0.11 -8.45
CA GLU A 80 0.55 1.23 -7.88
C GLU A 80 -0.38 2.20 -7.14
N VAL A 81 -1.57 2.49 -7.69
CA VAL A 81 -2.55 3.35 -7.02
C VAL A 81 -2.96 2.76 -5.66
N ALA A 82 -3.25 1.46 -5.59
CA ALA A 82 -3.60 0.79 -4.34
C ALA A 82 -2.46 0.85 -3.32
N LEU A 83 -1.21 0.62 -3.74
CA LEU A 83 -0.04 0.69 -2.87
C LEU A 83 0.20 2.11 -2.34
N VAL A 84 0.10 3.14 -3.18
CA VAL A 84 0.20 4.54 -2.73
C VAL A 84 -0.86 4.86 -1.68
N CYS A 85 -2.11 4.46 -1.90
CA CYS A 85 -3.18 4.66 -0.94
C CYS A 85 -2.91 3.93 0.39
N ALA A 86 -2.45 2.68 0.33
CA ALA A 86 -2.13 1.89 1.51
C ALA A 86 -0.99 2.52 2.33
N LEU A 87 0.11 2.90 1.68
CA LEU A 87 1.27 3.50 2.33
C LEU A 87 0.94 4.88 2.94
N GLY A 88 0.24 5.74 2.20
CA GLY A 88 -0.20 7.04 2.71
C GLY A 88 -1.18 6.91 3.89
N TRP A 89 -2.02 5.86 3.90
CA TRP A 89 -2.87 5.58 5.05
C TRP A 89 -2.05 5.14 6.27
N LEU A 90 -1.05 4.28 6.07
CA LEU A 90 -0.15 3.84 7.15
C LEU A 90 0.58 5.04 7.78
N ASP A 91 1.09 5.97 6.98
CA ASP A 91 1.74 7.19 7.49
C ASP A 91 0.84 7.98 8.42
N LEU A 92 -0.41 8.11 8.01
CA LEU A 92 -1.38 8.93 8.70
C LEU A 92 -1.88 8.29 10.00
N ARG A 93 -2.11 6.99 9.96
CA ARG A 93 -2.94 6.30 10.95
C ARG A 93 -2.20 5.23 11.74
N LEU A 94 -1.03 4.83 11.26
CA LEU A 94 -0.19 3.82 11.88
C LEU A 94 1.30 4.16 11.61
N PRO A 95 1.78 5.38 11.98
CA PRO A 95 3.15 5.80 11.65
C PRO A 95 4.21 4.90 12.28
N GLU A 96 3.89 4.26 13.41
CA GLU A 96 4.74 3.26 14.07
C GLU A 96 4.59 1.85 13.45
N ALA A 97 3.97 1.72 12.27
CA ALA A 97 3.86 0.44 11.57
C ALA A 97 5.24 -0.11 11.23
N ALA A 98 5.78 -0.97 12.09
CA ALA A 98 6.98 -1.80 11.90
C ALA A 98 8.15 -1.13 11.16
N GLY A 99 8.38 0.16 11.43
CA GLY A 99 9.40 0.97 10.76
C GLY A 99 9.27 0.97 9.24
N TRP A 100 8.06 1.12 8.69
CA TRP A 100 7.84 0.73 7.29
C TRP A 100 8.78 1.38 6.29
N ARG A 101 9.10 2.67 6.47
CA ARG A 101 10.07 3.37 5.62
C ARG A 101 11.50 2.92 5.84
N GLU A 102 11.91 2.79 7.09
CA GLU A 102 13.30 2.49 7.48
C GLU A 102 13.71 1.09 7.03
N GLU A 103 12.81 0.12 7.18
CA GLU A 103 13.04 -1.27 6.81
C GLU A 103 12.85 -1.55 5.31
N ARG A 104 12.27 -0.60 4.54
CA ARG A 104 11.86 -0.78 3.14
C ARG A 104 12.19 0.46 2.30
N PRO A 105 13.49 0.78 2.16
CA PRO A 105 13.93 2.03 1.58
C PRO A 105 13.59 2.17 0.10
N ALA A 106 13.53 1.08 -0.67
CA ALA A 106 13.19 1.18 -2.10
C ALA A 106 11.72 1.57 -2.29
N LEU A 107 10.83 0.94 -1.53
CA LEU A 107 9.41 1.26 -1.51
C LEU A 107 9.15 2.67 -0.98
N ALA A 108 9.86 3.09 0.07
CA ALA A 108 9.78 4.44 0.60
C ALA A 108 10.20 5.49 -0.44
N ALA A 109 11.33 5.28 -1.12
CA ALA A 109 11.81 6.18 -2.17
C ALA A 109 10.83 6.25 -3.36
N TRP A 110 10.26 5.10 -3.76
CA TRP A 110 9.22 5.05 -4.77
C TRP A 110 7.97 5.86 -4.33
N PHE A 111 7.50 5.65 -3.11
CA PHE A 111 6.36 6.36 -2.55
C PHE A 111 6.57 7.88 -2.52
N ASP A 112 7.73 8.35 -2.06
CA ASP A 112 8.05 9.78 -1.98
C ASP A 112 8.08 10.44 -3.37
N MET A 113 8.45 9.69 -4.40
CA MET A 113 8.43 10.15 -5.79
C MET A 113 7.00 10.24 -6.34
N VAL A 114 6.21 9.16 -6.25
CA VAL A 114 4.86 9.13 -6.83
C VAL A 114 3.85 9.98 -6.05
N SER A 115 4.07 10.19 -4.75
CA SER A 115 3.22 11.06 -3.92
C SER A 115 3.23 12.53 -4.35
N LYS A 116 4.27 12.96 -5.08
CA LYS A 116 4.36 14.31 -5.65
C LYS A 116 3.52 14.51 -6.91
N LYS A 117 3.00 13.43 -7.52
CA LYS A 117 2.17 13.56 -8.72
C LYS A 117 0.91 14.36 -8.40
N PRO A 118 0.48 15.31 -9.26
CA PRO A 118 -0.66 16.18 -8.97
C PRO A 118 -1.94 15.42 -8.60
N SER A 119 -2.22 14.29 -9.24
CA SER A 119 -3.38 13.45 -8.94
C SER A 119 -3.35 12.86 -7.53
N ILE A 120 -2.18 12.42 -7.06
CA ILE A 120 -2.01 11.84 -5.72
C ILE A 120 -2.02 12.94 -4.66
N ALA A 121 -1.19 13.97 -4.84
CA ALA A 121 -1.07 15.08 -3.90
C ALA A 121 -2.41 15.80 -3.66
N ALA A 122 -3.23 15.96 -4.70
CA ALA A 122 -4.55 16.59 -4.59
C ALA A 122 -5.55 15.78 -3.72
N THR A 123 -5.30 14.48 -3.53
CA THR A 123 -6.15 13.57 -2.76
C THR A 123 -5.58 13.19 -1.40
N ALA A 124 -4.42 13.75 -1.02
CA ALA A 124 -3.83 13.51 0.29
C ALA A 124 -4.85 13.83 1.41
N PRO A 125 -5.01 12.94 2.41
CA PRO A 125 -5.99 13.15 3.47
C PRO A 125 -5.77 14.47 4.21
N LYS A 126 -6.83 15.28 4.33
CA LYS A 126 -6.83 16.49 5.15
C LYS A 126 -7.16 16.11 6.59
N VAL A 127 -6.17 16.14 7.47
CA VAL A 127 -6.40 15.97 8.91
C VAL A 127 -6.71 17.36 9.50
N PRO A 128 -7.83 17.53 10.22
CA PRO A 128 -8.03 18.74 11.02
C PRO A 128 -6.86 18.90 11.99
N ALA A 129 -6.36 20.13 12.12
CA ALA A 129 -5.34 20.47 13.11
C ALA A 129 -5.83 20.19 14.54
#